data_AF-A0A183F0I4-F1
#
_entry.id   AF-A0A183F0I4-F1
#
_cell.length_a   1.000
_cell.length_b   1.000
_cell.length_c   1.000
_cell.angle_alpha   90.00
_cell.angle_beta   90.00
_cell.angle_gamma   90.00
#
_symmetry.space_group_name_H-M   'P 1'
#
loop_
_entity.id
_entity.type
_entity.pdbx_description
1 polymer ?
#
loop_
_entity_poly.entity_id
_entity_poly.type
_entity_poly.pdbx_seq_one_letter_code
_entity_poly.pdbx_strand_id
1 'polypeptide(L)'
;MWNFDGSSTGQARSGQDSDTYLKPVAHYPDPFLGGHNKLVMCETFDNAMKPTGTNHRNKCNEIMEKCKDEKIWLGMEQEYLLLDR
;
A
#
# COMPACT_ATOMS: atom_id res chain seq x y z
N MET A 1 -4.83 12.27 4.45
CA MET A 1 -5.36 10.90 4.59
C MET A 1 -6.57 10.81 3.69
N TRP A 2 -6.74 9.71 2.97
CA TRP A 2 -7.99 9.37 2.27
C TRP A 2 -8.52 8.06 2.84
N ASN A 3 -9.63 7.54 2.32
CA ASN A 3 -10.27 6.31 2.73
C ASN A 3 -11.02 5.70 1.54
N PHE A 4 -11.38 4.44 1.69
CA PHE A 4 -12.22 3.68 0.77
C PHE A 4 -13.06 2.67 1.57
N ASP A 5 -14.06 2.10 0.92
CA ASP A 5 -14.87 1.01 1.48
C ASP A 5 -14.07 -0.30 1.50
N GLY A 6 -13.59 -0.68 2.69
CA GLY A 6 -12.84 -1.90 2.89
C GLY A 6 -13.68 -3.17 2.75
N SER A 7 -15.01 -3.08 2.85
CA SER A 7 -15.87 -4.26 2.70
C SER A 7 -15.90 -4.76 1.25
N SER A 8 -15.81 -3.83 0.30
CA SER A 8 -15.71 -4.11 -1.13
C SER A 8 -14.36 -4.69 -1.57
N THR A 9 -13.34 -4.65 -0.70
CA THR A 9 -12.00 -5.21 -0.95
C THR A 9 -11.64 -6.38 -0.03
N GLY A 10 -12.58 -6.83 0.81
CA GLY A 10 -12.37 -7.91 1.78
C GLY A 10 -11.47 -7.52 2.97
N GLN A 11 -11.28 -6.23 3.21
CA GLN A 11 -10.46 -5.69 4.31
C GLN A 11 -11.30 -5.26 5.54
N ALA A 12 -12.61 -5.14 5.39
CA ALA A 12 -13.55 -4.89 6.48
C ALA A 12 -14.79 -5.80 6.38
N ARG A 13 -15.53 -5.99 7.48
CA ARG A 13 -16.77 -6.79 7.46
C ARG A 13 -17.94 -5.94 6.96
N SER A 14 -18.79 -6.54 6.12
CA SER A 14 -20.03 -5.90 5.65
C SER A 14 -20.98 -5.62 6.83
N GLY A 15 -21.63 -4.45 6.83
CA GLY A 15 -22.57 -4.01 7.87
C GLY A 15 -21.93 -3.46 9.15
N GLN A 16 -20.60 -3.32 9.20
CA GLN A 16 -19.87 -2.58 10.23
C GLN A 16 -19.28 -1.29 9.64
N ASP A 17 -18.65 -0.47 10.48
CA ASP A 17 -17.80 0.62 10.01
C ASP A 17 -16.70 0.04 9.11
N SER A 18 -16.84 0.34 7.81
CA SER A 18 -16.06 -0.24 6.72
C SER A 18 -14.97 0.69 6.22
N ASP A 19 -14.82 1.86 6.84
CA ASP A 19 -13.80 2.83 6.47
C ASP A 19 -12.40 2.22 6.65
N THR A 20 -11.69 2.13 5.53
CA THR A 20 -10.27 1.76 5.50
C THR A 20 -9.47 2.95 4.99
N TYR A 21 -8.50 3.38 5.78
CA TYR A 21 -7.74 4.61 5.56
C TYR A 21 -6.49 4.37 4.73
N LEU A 22 -6.22 5.30 3.82
CA LEU A 22 -5.04 5.34 2.97
C LEU A 22 -4.05 6.37 3.52
N LYS A 23 -2.88 5.89 3.93
CA LYS A 23 -1.73 6.70 4.34
C LYS A 23 -0.68 6.70 3.21
N PRO A 24 -0.44 7.84 2.54
CA PRO A 24 0.60 7.94 1.51
C PRO A 24 1.99 7.58 2.05
N VAL A 25 2.76 6.79 1.29
CA VAL A 25 4.11 6.35 1.67
C VAL A 25 5.16 6.53 0.58
N ALA A 26 4.74 6.58 -0.68
CA ALA A 26 5.60 6.92 -1.82
C ALA A 26 4.74 7.54 -2.94
N HIS A 27 5.36 8.34 -3.79
CA HIS A 27 4.71 8.86 -4.98
C HIS A 27 5.64 8.78 -6.18
N TYR A 28 5.05 8.66 -7.37
CA TYR A 28 5.74 8.54 -8.64
C TYR A 28 5.06 9.44 -9.68
N PRO A 29 5.78 9.97 -10.69
CA PRO A 29 5.15 10.61 -11.84
C PRO A 29 4.15 9.66 -12.50
N ASP A 30 2.99 10.16 -12.90
CA ASP A 30 1.99 9.36 -13.58
C ASP A 30 2.30 9.25 -15.08
N PRO A 31 2.65 8.04 -15.61
CA PRO A 31 2.99 7.87 -17.02
C PRO A 31 1.78 7.85 -17.95
N PHE A 32 0.55 7.74 -17.41
CA PHE A 32 -0.69 7.70 -18.20
C PHE A 32 -1.28 9.09 -18.37
N LEU A 33 -1.39 9.84 -17.26
CA LEU A 33 -1.95 11.20 -17.27
C LEU A 33 -0.91 12.28 -17.57
N GLY A 34 0.38 12.01 -17.33
CA GLY A 34 1.49 12.93 -17.60
C GLY A 34 1.44 14.25 -16.79
N GLY A 35 2.29 15.20 -17.18
CA GLY A 35 2.35 16.54 -16.58
C GLY A 35 2.71 16.51 -15.09
N HIS A 36 1.89 17.19 -14.27
CA HIS A 36 2.08 17.26 -12.81
C HIS A 36 1.34 16.16 -12.04
N ASN A 37 0.64 15.25 -12.73
CA ASN A 37 -0.12 14.17 -12.09
C ASN A 37 0.81 13.14 -11.44
N LYS A 38 0.30 12.47 -10.40
CA LYS A 38 1.07 11.55 -9.55
C LYS A 38 0.31 10.25 -9.29
N LEU A 39 1.03 9.14 -9.29
CA LEU A 39 0.60 7.89 -8.67
C LEU A 39 1.07 7.89 -7.22
N VAL A 40 0.20 7.52 -6.29
CA VAL A 40 0.49 7.51 -4.85
C VAL A 40 0.31 6.11 -4.30
N MET A 41 1.39 5.52 -3.80
CA MET A 41 1.35 4.25 -3.08
C MET A 41 1.02 4.53 -1.61
N CYS A 42 0.08 3.77 -1.06
CA CYS A 42 -0.44 3.96 0.29
C CYS A 42 -0.32 2.68 1.13
N GLU A 43 -0.17 2.86 2.44
CA GLU A 43 -0.48 1.85 3.44
C GLU A 43 -1.94 1.95 3.87
N THR A 44 -2.51 0.83 4.32
CA THR A 44 -3.91 0.73 4.75
C THR A 44 -4.05 0.55 6.25
N PHE A 45 -5.01 1.27 6.84
CA PHE A 45 -5.35 1.23 8.26
C PHE A 45 -6.86 1.03 8.45
N ASP A 46 -7.25 0.29 9.49
CA ASP A 46 -8.65 0.11 9.86
C ASP A 46 -9.23 1.37 10.54
N ASN A 47 -10.50 1.31 10.91
CA ASN A 47 -11.20 2.39 11.59
C ASN A 47 -10.64 2.76 12.98
N ALA A 48 -9.90 1.85 13.61
CA ALA A 48 -9.17 2.08 14.86
C ALA A 48 -7.74 2.61 14.61
N MET A 49 -7.42 2.98 13.37
CA MET A 49 -6.09 3.43 12.92
C MET A 49 -5.00 2.39 13.17
N LYS A 50 -5.34 1.10 13.19
CA LYS A 50 -4.38 0.00 13.23
C LYS A 50 -4.08 -0.47 11.81
N PRO A 51 -2.85 -0.93 11.50
CA PRO A 51 -2.56 -1.50 10.19
C PRO A 51 -3.54 -2.63 9.87
N THR A 52 -4.15 -2.61 8.68
CA THR A 52 -5.02 -3.72 8.25
C THR A 52 -4.22 -5.02 8.20
N GLY A 53 -4.89 -6.19 8.27
CA GLY A 53 -4.21 -7.49 8.22
C GLY A 53 -3.33 -7.73 6.98
N THR A 54 -3.61 -7.05 5.87
CA THR A 54 -2.84 -7.11 4.61
C THR A 54 -1.76 -6.02 4.48
N ASN A 55 -1.58 -5.15 5.48
CA ASN A 55 -0.55 -4.11 5.46
C ASN A 55 0.81 -4.69 5.89
N HIS A 56 1.45 -5.42 4.97
CA HIS A 56 2.78 -6.00 5.21
C HIS A 56 3.90 -4.96 5.17
N ARG A 57 3.68 -3.81 4.52
CA ARG A 57 4.68 -2.73 4.43
C ARG A 57 4.99 -2.17 5.82
N ASN A 58 3.99 -2.01 6.68
CA ASN A 58 4.18 -1.41 8.01
C ASN A 58 5.22 -2.18 8.84
N LYS A 59 5.07 -3.51 8.93
CA LYS A 59 6.02 -4.40 9.60
C LYS A 59 7.40 -4.43 8.91
N CYS A 60 7.43 -4.43 7.58
CA CYS A 60 8.69 -4.37 6.83
C CYS A 60 9.46 -3.08 7.15
N ASN A 61 8.78 -1.94 7.16
CA ASN A 61 9.38 -0.64 7.45
C ASN A 61 9.94 -0.57 8.89
N GLU A 62 9.26 -1.16 9.87
CA GLU A 62 9.78 -1.25 11.24
C GLU A 62 11.09 -2.03 11.34
N ILE A 63 11.27 -3.07 10.53
CA ILE A 63 12.50 -3.86 10.48
C ILE A 63 13.59 -3.09 9.74
N MET A 64 13.27 -2.56 8.56
CA MET A 64 14.23 -1.82 7.73
C MET A 64 14.77 -0.57 8.42
N GLU A 65 13.96 0.11 9.23
CA GLU A 65 14.42 1.26 10.03
C GLU A 65 15.43 0.85 11.11
N LYS A 66 15.28 -0.35 11.70
CA LYS A 66 16.23 -0.87 12.71
C LYS A 66 17.59 -1.24 12.14
N CYS A 67 17.66 -1.59 10.86
CA CYS A 67 18.90 -1.96 10.17
C CYS A 67 19.32 -0.94 9.09
N LYS A 68 18.85 0.31 9.18
CA LYS A 68 19.13 1.34 8.17
C LYS A 68 20.63 1.59 7.94
N ASP A 69 21.44 1.42 8.99
CA ASP A 69 22.89 1.65 8.94
C ASP A 69 23.63 0.63 8.08
N GLU A 70 23.03 -0.55 7.88
CA GLU A 70 23.56 -1.63 7.01
C GLU A 70 23.44 -1.30 5.52
N LYS A 71 22.65 -0.27 5.16
CA LYS A 71 22.43 0.16 3.76
C LYS A 71 22.10 -1.01 2.83
N ILE A 72 21.12 -1.81 3.22
CA ILE A 72 20.70 -3.04 2.51
C ILE A 72 20.20 -2.70 1.10
N TRP A 73 20.69 -3.44 0.10
CA TRP A 73 20.22 -3.37 -1.28
C TRP A 73 19.50 -4.68 -1.65
N LEU A 74 18.36 -4.56 -2.32
CA LEU A 74 17.57 -5.70 -2.76
C LEU A 74 17.33 -5.59 -4.27
N GLY A 75 17.55 -6.70 -4.97
CA GLY A 75 17.15 -6.89 -6.37
C GLY A 75 15.99 -7.88 -6.42
N MET A 76 14.96 -7.57 -7.21
CA MET A 76 13.80 -8.44 -7.41
C MET A 76 13.61 -8.67 -8.91
N GLU A 77 13.52 -9.93 -9.30
CA GLU A 77 13.27 -10.34 -10.69
C GLU A 77 11.79 -10.69 -10.82
N GLN A 78 11.01 -9.80 -11.46
CA GLN A 78 9.57 -9.99 -11.63
C GLN A 78 9.29 -10.72 -12.95
N GLU A 79 9.04 -12.02 -12.87
CA GLU A 79 8.49 -12.80 -13.98
C GLU A 79 6.98 -12.62 -14.08
N TYR A 80 6.43 -12.72 -15.30
CA TYR A 80 5.00 -12.76 -15.57
C TYR A 80 4.73 -13.44 -16.91
N LEU A 81 3.53 -14.00 -17.08
CA LEU A 81 3.07 -14.60 -18.33
C LEU A 81 1.87 -13.81 -18.86
N LEU A 82 1.85 -13.49 -20.15
CA LEU A 82 0.71 -12.89 -20.81
C LEU A 82 -0.28 -13.99 -21.23
N LEU A 83 -1.52 -13.89 -20.77
CA LEU A 83 -2.63 -14.77 -21.14
C LEU A 83 -3.58 -14.03 -22.07
N ASP A 84 -4.36 -14.77 -22.84
CA ASP A 84 -5.55 -14.23 -23.51
C ASP A 84 -6.64 -13.88 -22.48
N ARG A 85 -7.57 -13.02 -22.90
CA ARG A 85 -8.70 -12.60 -22.08
C ARG A 85 -9.84 -13.60 -22.15
#